data_AF-A0A2U8WF21-F1
#
_entry.id   AF-A0A2U8WF21-F1
#
_cell.length_a   1.000
_cell.length_b   1.000
_cell.length_c   1.000
_cell.angle_alpha   90.00
_cell.angle_beta   90.00
_cell.angle_gamma   90.00
#
_symmetry.space_group_name_H-M   'P 1'
#
loop_
_entity.id
_entity.type
_entity.pdbx_description
1 polymer ?
#
loop_
_entity_poly.entity_id
_entity_poly.type
_entity_poly.pdbx_seq_one_letter_code
_entity_poly.pdbx_strand_id
1 'polypeptide(L)'
;MAALDRVLAHRPKKDDHAFSQATHCLTAFRDELIEGHRRQACTRERLTHLNGVLSVVLAGHFPLGDVPWSELDKARGWLSDLLDAVEPD
;
A
#
# COMPACT_ATOMS: atom_id res chain seq x y z
N MET A 1 8.50 2.27 3.68
CA MET A 1 8.23 3.60 3.06
C MET A 1 9.13 3.92 1.87
N ALA A 2 10.46 3.95 2.02
CA ALA A 2 11.38 4.40 0.96
C ALA A 2 11.21 3.74 -0.42
N ALA A 3 10.81 2.46 -0.50
CA ALA A 3 10.54 1.79 -1.78
C ALA A 3 9.28 2.32 -2.48
N LEU A 4 8.18 2.52 -1.74
CA LEU A 4 6.95 3.09 -2.28
C LEU A 4 7.16 4.56 -2.68
N ASP A 5 7.85 5.33 -1.86
CA ASP A 5 8.17 6.72 -2.15
C ASP A 5 9.03 6.86 -3.42
N ARG A 6 9.99 5.95 -3.64
CA ARG A 6 10.81 5.91 -4.86
C ARG A 6 9.99 5.60 -6.11
N VAL A 7 9.03 4.67 -6.02
CA VAL A 7 8.11 4.30 -7.11
C VAL A 7 7.22 5.49 -7.49
N LEU A 8 6.71 6.24 -6.52
CA LEU A 8 5.88 7.41 -6.78
C LEU A 8 6.69 8.59 -7.33
N ALA A 9 7.91 8.79 -6.83
CA ALA A 9 8.80 9.84 -7.30
C ALA A 9 9.28 9.62 -8.75
N HIS A 10 9.45 8.36 -9.15
CA HIS A 10 9.83 7.96 -10.50
C HIS A 10 8.61 7.38 -11.21
N ARG A 11 7.74 8.24 -11.77
CA ARG A 11 6.65 7.84 -12.67
C ARG A 11 7.10 6.64 -13.52
N PRO A 12 6.40 5.49 -13.52
CA PRO A 12 7.03 4.21 -13.78
C PRO A 12 7.53 4.20 -15.21
N LYS A 13 8.84 4.33 -15.37
CA LYS A 13 9.50 3.71 -16.50
C LYS A 13 9.77 2.28 -16.07
N LYS A 14 8.77 1.42 -16.26
CA LYS A 14 8.80 -0.05 -16.09
C LYS A 14 9.95 -0.53 -15.20
N ASP A 15 9.88 -0.24 -13.90
CA ASP A 15 10.86 -0.74 -12.94
C ASP A 15 10.20 -1.86 -12.13
N ASP A 16 10.15 -3.04 -12.75
CA ASP A 16 9.40 -4.22 -12.30
C ASP A 16 9.79 -4.68 -10.87
N HIS A 17 11.01 -4.37 -10.43
CA HIS A 17 11.53 -4.79 -9.12
C HIS A 17 10.96 -3.99 -7.95
N ALA A 18 10.81 -2.67 -8.10
CA ALA A 18 10.37 -1.81 -7.00
C ALA A 18 8.90 -2.04 -6.65
N PHE A 19 8.06 -2.22 -7.67
CA PHE A 19 6.66 -2.60 -7.48
C PHE A 19 6.53 -4.00 -6.88
N SER A 20 7.36 -4.97 -7.29
CA SER A 20 7.33 -6.34 -6.72
C SER A 20 7.64 -6.32 -5.23
N GLN A 21 8.66 -5.57 -4.83
CA GLN A 21 9.03 -5.41 -3.43
C GLN A 21 7.92 -4.71 -2.63
N ALA A 22 7.31 -3.66 -3.18
CA ALA A 22 6.20 -2.97 -2.54
C ALA A 22 4.99 -3.90 -2.31
N THR A 23 4.61 -4.71 -3.31
CA THR A 23 3.54 -5.71 -3.17
C THR A 23 3.83 -6.72 -2.08
N HIS A 24 5.07 -7.21 -1.97
CA HIS A 24 5.47 -8.15 -0.93
C HIS A 24 5.35 -7.53 0.48
N CYS A 25 5.87 -6.32 0.67
CA CYS A 25 5.77 -5.61 1.94
C CYS A 25 4.31 -5.35 2.36
N LEU A 26 3.47 -4.89 1.42
CA LEU A 26 2.05 -4.63 1.69
C LEU A 26 1.26 -5.90 2.00
N THR A 27 1.62 -7.02 1.36
CA THR A 27 0.97 -8.31 1.64
C THR A 27 1.30 -8.80 3.04
N ALA A 28 2.56 -8.71 3.47
CA ALA A 28 2.96 -9.06 4.84
C ALA A 28 2.25 -8.18 5.89
N PHE A 29 2.19 -6.87 5.65
CA PHE A 29 1.49 -5.94 6.54
C PHE A 29 -0.03 -6.24 6.62
N ARG A 30 -0.64 -6.70 5.52
CA ARG A 30 -2.04 -7.12 5.53
C ARG A 30 -2.26 -8.32 6.45
N ASP A 31 -1.33 -9.27 6.45
CA ASP A 31 -1.44 -10.46 7.30
C ASP A 31 -1.41 -10.05 8.79
N GLU A 32 -0.55 -9.10 9.16
CA GLU A 32 -0.52 -8.51 10.51
C GLU A 32 -1.84 -7.82 10.88
N LEU A 33 -2.42 -7.01 9.98
CA LEU A 33 -3.70 -6.37 10.23
C LEU A 33 -4.86 -7.37 10.33
N ILE A 34 -4.83 -8.47 9.57
CA ILE A 34 -5.83 -9.55 9.66
C ILE A 34 -5.75 -10.22 11.03
N GLU A 35 -4.54 -10.54 11.51
CA GLU A 35 -4.35 -11.09 12.84
C GLU A 35 -4.83 -10.10 13.93
N GLY A 36 -4.48 -8.82 13.80
CA GLY A 36 -4.95 -7.76 14.69
C GLY A 36 -6.47 -7.64 14.71
N HIS A 37 -7.12 -7.72 13.53
CA HIS A 37 -8.57 -7.65 13.44
C HIS A 37 -9.26 -8.85 14.11
N ARG A 38 -8.72 -10.06 13.93
CA ARG A 38 -9.20 -11.27 14.61
C ARG A 38 -9.09 -11.15 16.14
N ARG A 39 -8.08 -10.44 16.63
CA ARG A 39 -7.88 -10.13 18.05
C ARG A 39 -8.64 -8.87 18.52
N GLN A 40 -9.50 -8.28 17.69
CA GLN A 40 -10.21 -7.00 17.91
C GLN A 40 -9.30 -5.78 18.17
N ALA A 41 -8.01 -5.87 17.84
CA ALA A 41 -7.03 -4.79 17.96
C ALA A 41 -6.96 -3.89 16.71
N CYS A 42 -7.66 -4.25 15.64
CA CYS A 42 -7.68 -3.50 14.38
C CYS A 42 -9.11 -3.43 13.82
N THR A 43 -9.48 -2.31 13.21
CA THR A 43 -10.82 -2.11 12.62
C THR A 43 -10.89 -2.68 11.20
N ARG A 44 -12.09 -3.05 10.76
CA ARG A 44 -12.33 -3.50 9.37
C ARG A 44 -12.03 -2.40 8.34
N GLU A 45 -12.22 -1.13 8.72
CA GLU A 45 -11.90 0.02 7.89
C GLU A 45 -10.42 0.08 7.51
N ARG A 46 -9.52 -0.21 8.45
CA ARG A 46 -8.07 -0.28 8.21
C ARG A 46 -7.69 -1.32 7.16
N LEU A 47 -8.34 -2.49 7.19
CA LEU A 47 -8.19 -3.53 6.16
C LEU A 47 -8.71 -3.06 4.79
N THR A 48 -9.85 -2.36 4.75
CA THR A 48 -10.39 -1.77 3.52
C THR A 48 -9.42 -0.75 2.92
N HIS A 49 -8.85 0.14 3.73
CA HIS A 49 -7.86 1.12 3.29
C HIS A 49 -6.62 0.44 2.73
N LEU A 50 -6.05 -0.55 3.42
CA LEU A 50 -4.90 -1.30 2.92
C LEU A 50 -5.18 -2.04 1.60
N ASN A 51 -6.39 -2.57 1.42
CA ASN A 51 -6.78 -3.18 0.14
C ASN A 51 -6.77 -2.15 -0.99
N GLY A 52 -7.20 -0.91 -0.74
CA GLY A 52 -7.09 0.19 -1.70
C GLY A 52 -5.64 0.45 -2.11
N VAL A 53 -4.71 0.46 -1.14
CA VAL A 53 -3.27 0.63 -1.41
C VAL A 53 -2.71 -0.50 -2.26
N LEU A 54 -3.03 -1.76 -1.91
CA LEU A 54 -2.62 -2.94 -2.68
C LEU A 54 -3.14 -2.90 -4.12
N SER A 55 -4.42 -2.58 -4.32
CA SER A 55 -5.03 -2.48 -5.64
C SER A 55 -4.31 -1.47 -6.52
N VAL A 56 -3.92 -0.34 -5.94
CA VAL A 56 -3.26 0.73 -6.66
C VAL A 56 -1.80 0.39 -7.00
N VAL A 57 -1.06 -0.26 -6.09
CA VAL A 57 0.29 -0.76 -6.38
C VAL A 57 0.27 -1.87 -7.45
N LEU A 58 -0.71 -2.77 -7.40
CA LEU A 58 -0.91 -3.80 -8.43
C LEU A 58 -1.31 -3.19 -9.79
N ALA A 59 -2.14 -2.15 -9.80
CA ALA A 59 -2.45 -1.43 -11.03
C ALA A 59 -1.21 -0.78 -11.66
N GLY A 60 -0.22 -0.37 -10.83
CA GLY A 60 1.08 0.11 -11.31
C GLY A 60 1.94 -0.97 -11.98
N HIS A 61 1.83 -2.24 -11.56
CA HIS A 61 2.48 -3.38 -12.24
C HIS A 61 1.87 -3.66 -13.61
N PHE A 62 0.55 -3.53 -13.74
CA PHE A 62 -0.20 -3.90 -14.92
C PHE A 62 -1.16 -2.76 -15.33
N PRO A 63 -0.64 -1.61 -15.79
CA PRO A 63 -1.48 -0.47 -16.12
C PRO A 63 -2.34 -0.79 -17.34
N LEU A 64 -3.65 -0.84 -17.14
CA LEU A 64 -4.64 -0.83 -18.22
C LEU A 64 -5.00 0.63 -18.50
N GLY A 65 -4.24 1.27 -19.38
CA GLY A 65 -4.39 2.70 -19.71
C GLY A 65 -3.54 3.61 -18.82
N ASP A 66 -3.99 4.84 -18.60
CA ASP A 66 -3.27 5.82 -17.78
C ASP A 66 -3.33 5.47 -16.29
N VAL A 67 -2.20 5.63 -15.61
CA VAL A 67 -2.10 5.41 -14.16
C VAL A 67 -2.86 6.53 -13.42
N PRO A 68 -3.85 6.22 -12.56
CA PRO A 68 -4.61 7.23 -11.82
C PRO A 68 -3.80 7.78 -10.63
N TRP A 69 -2.89 8.71 -10.92
CA TRP A 69 -1.94 9.31 -9.98
C TRP A 69 -2.58 9.91 -8.72
N SER A 70 -3.77 10.50 -8.83
CA SER A 70 -4.50 11.03 -7.68
C SER A 70 -4.96 9.94 -6.70
N GLU A 71 -5.26 8.73 -7.20
CA GLU A 71 -5.64 7.60 -6.36
C GLU A 71 -4.42 6.95 -5.69
N LEU A 72 -3.24 7.00 -6.34
CA LEU A 72 -1.94 6.67 -5.74
C LEU A 72 -1.60 7.56 -4.55
N ASP A 73 -1.79 8.88 -4.68
CA ASP A 73 -1.53 9.80 -3.59
C ASP A 73 -2.50 9.59 -2.40
N LYS A 74 -3.78 9.32 -2.67
CA LYS A 74 -4.75 8.96 -1.61
C LYS A 74 -4.39 7.66 -0.91
N ALA A 75 -4.03 6.63 -1.67
CA ALA A 75 -3.57 5.36 -1.14
C ALA A 75 -2.32 5.53 -0.26
N ARG A 76 -1.40 6.41 -0.64
CA ARG A 76 -0.24 6.74 0.19
C ARG A 76 -0.64 7.38 1.51
N GLY A 77 -1.59 8.32 1.50
CA GLY A 77 -2.15 8.90 2.72
C GLY A 77 -2.71 7.84 3.65
N TRP A 78 -3.55 6.95 3.13
CA TRP A 78 -4.10 5.83 3.89
C TRP A 78 -3.03 4.91 4.47
N LEU A 79 -1.95 4.64 3.73
CA LEU A 79 -0.85 3.84 4.24
C LEU A 79 -0.10 4.54 5.38
N SER A 80 0.11 5.85 5.29
CA SER A 80 0.75 6.63 6.35
C SER A 80 -0.08 6.55 7.64
N ASP A 81 -1.38 6.82 7.54
CA ASP A 81 -2.29 6.78 8.70
C ASP A 81 -2.34 5.38 9.35
N LEU A 82 -2.16 4.32 8.54
CA LEU A 82 -2.11 2.95 9.03
C LEU A 82 -0.81 2.64 9.78
N LEU A 83 0.33 3.16 9.33
CA LEU A 83 1.63 2.94 9.97
C LEU A 83 1.73 3.67 11.30
N ASP A 84 1.30 4.94 11.34
CA ASP A 84 1.26 5.75 12.56
C ASP A 84 0.36 5.13 13.65
N ALA A 85 -0.62 4.31 13.24
CA ALA A 85 -1.53 3.64 14.14
C ALA A 85 -1.07 2.25 14.63
N VAL A 86 0.09 1.75 14.15
CA VAL A 86 0.65 0.43 14.46
C VAL A 86 2.02 0.52 15.13
N GLU A 87 2.82 1.57 14.89
CA GLU A 87 4.04 1.83 15.67
C GLU A 87 3.68 2.31 17.10
N PRO A 88 4.10 1.61 18.16
CA PRO A 88 4.20 2.22 19.48
C PRO A 88 5.45 3.12 19.51
N ASP A 89 5.33 4.30 20.11
CA ASP A 89 6.47 5.19 20.45
C ASP A 89 7.69 4.43 20.98
#